data_AF-A0A1Q6I1F5-F1
#
_entry.id   AF-A0A1Q6I1F5-F1
#
_cell.length_a   1.000
_cell.length_b   1.000
_cell.length_c   1.000
_cell.angle_alpha   90.00
_cell.angle_beta   90.00
_cell.angle_gamma   90.00
#
_symmetry.space_group_name_H-M   'P 1'
#
loop_
_entity.id
_entity.type
_entity.pdbx_description
1 polymer ?
#
loop_
_entity_poly.entity_id
_entity_poly.type
_entity_poly.pdbx_seq_one_letter_code
_entity_poly.pdbx_strand_id
1 'polypeptide(L)'
;MNTTVTRYDTAFYVQALDRFVATGECAETDTEPLYAYLLSVMNDSMVKVQVLGDEVCARIFYDTMIQFIQLNLEKERYNLRKSQSERTGMKLVLEWSMAKRKDGWQALLQQISDKYREYGFDSRFYRSHFGTEGGYADDEVWEKMVDDWEDAFQLKMHEEKEKEIAFRKDALERRLRSNLKDIPEYIRQNRVDKDEFFQTWGMMSGLWNTVDFERIRKIVRIQRSCPEIVKVARKMGRMADDEGREQIRVAEGNVYKMEHSSKCDILGISTGNDLNALLPIELAHSADSELEDLFVYKYLTRKLQTFRYKSEIMQPARRIETKPARPKGPMIVCLDTSGSMAGKPEKITHSLLIKLLEIADRQRRNCFLIAFSVSIHPIDVRKER
;
A
#
# COMPACT_ATOMS: atom_id res chain seq x y z
N MET A 1 -2.75 22.20 -16.59
CA MET A 1 -1.40 21.64 -16.86
C MET A 1 -1.57 20.16 -17.11
N ASN A 2 -1.48 19.74 -18.37
CA ASN A 2 -1.48 18.33 -18.73
C ASN A 2 -0.28 17.67 -18.03
N THR A 3 -0.55 16.72 -17.15
CA THR A 3 0.44 15.72 -16.73
C THR A 3 0.93 15.04 -17.98
N THR A 4 2.09 15.45 -18.50
CA THR A 4 2.81 14.69 -19.52
C THR A 4 3.05 13.32 -18.92
N VAL A 5 2.26 12.35 -19.34
CA VAL A 5 2.47 10.93 -19.05
C VAL A 5 3.91 10.66 -19.46
N THR A 6 4.77 10.37 -18.48
CA THR A 6 6.13 9.92 -18.75
C THR A 6 6.01 8.72 -19.69
N ARG A 7 6.51 8.86 -20.92
CA ARG A 7 6.43 7.84 -21.98
C ARG A 7 6.87 6.45 -21.49
N TYR A 8 7.76 6.40 -20.51
CA TYR A 8 8.36 5.20 -19.94
C TYR A 8 7.91 5.01 -18.48
N ASP A 9 6.62 4.70 -18.28
CA ASP A 9 6.08 4.35 -16.97
C ASP A 9 6.07 2.83 -16.74
N THR A 10 5.66 2.39 -15.55
CA THR A 10 5.60 0.96 -15.21
C THR A 10 4.73 0.16 -16.18
N ALA A 11 3.66 0.75 -16.72
CA ALA A 11 2.76 0.06 -17.63
C ALA A 11 3.43 -0.18 -19.00
N PHE A 12 4.17 0.81 -19.51
CA PHE A 12 4.98 0.67 -20.72
C PHE A 12 5.93 -0.53 -20.64
N TYR A 13 6.69 -0.64 -19.55
CA TYR A 13 7.66 -1.73 -19.36
C TYR A 13 7.01 -3.10 -19.22
N VAL A 14 5.89 -3.19 -18.49
CA VAL A 14 5.10 -4.42 -18.37
C VAL A 14 4.64 -4.87 -19.76
N GLN A 15 4.10 -3.95 -20.56
CA GLN A 15 3.62 -4.26 -21.91
C GLN A 15 4.74 -4.70 -22.86
N ALA A 16 5.93 -4.09 -22.73
CA ALA A 16 7.11 -4.48 -23.50
C ALA A 16 7.59 -5.90 -23.12
N LEU A 17 7.63 -6.23 -21.83
CA LEU A 17 8.00 -7.56 -21.35
C LEU A 17 6.97 -8.62 -21.75
N ASP A 18 5.67 -8.31 -21.62
CA ASP A 18 4.58 -9.21 -22.03
C ASP A 18 4.68 -9.54 -23.52
N ARG A 19 4.91 -8.53 -24.38
CA ARG A 19 5.09 -8.74 -25.82
C ARG A 19 6.29 -9.66 -26.11
N PHE A 20 7.42 -9.42 -25.45
CA PHE A 20 8.62 -10.22 -25.68
C PHE A 20 8.48 -11.66 -25.20
N VAL A 21 7.91 -11.88 -24.02
CA VAL A 21 7.68 -13.26 -23.53
C VAL A 21 6.70 -14.00 -24.44
N ALA A 22 5.71 -13.30 -25.02
CA ALA A 22 4.73 -13.92 -25.92
C ALA A 22 5.24 -14.18 -27.34
N THR A 23 6.07 -13.28 -27.91
CA THR A 23 6.42 -13.29 -29.34
C THR A 23 7.92 -13.35 -29.63
N GLY A 24 8.76 -13.01 -28.65
CA GLY A 24 10.18 -12.79 -28.85
C GLY A 24 10.53 -11.49 -29.59
N GLU A 25 9.54 -10.66 -29.91
CA GLU A 25 9.76 -9.39 -30.60
C GLU A 25 10.04 -8.26 -29.62
N CYS A 26 11.06 -7.46 -29.92
CA CYS A 26 11.34 -6.20 -29.26
C CYS A 26 12.07 -5.26 -30.22
N ALA A 27 12.15 -3.97 -29.89
CA ALA A 27 12.89 -3.00 -30.69
C ALA A 27 14.41 -3.29 -30.63
N GLU A 28 15.17 -2.76 -31.59
CA GLU A 28 16.63 -2.93 -31.59
C GLU A 28 17.30 -2.02 -30.55
N THR A 29 16.92 -0.74 -30.51
CA THR A 29 17.50 0.28 -29.64
C THR A 29 16.47 1.33 -29.23
N ASP A 30 16.76 2.07 -28.16
CA ASP A 30 16.03 3.26 -27.74
C ASP A 30 17.03 4.25 -27.10
N THR A 31 16.64 5.52 -26.99
CA THR A 31 17.46 6.57 -26.37
C THR A 31 17.30 6.60 -24.85
N GLU A 32 16.20 6.09 -24.31
CA GLU A 32 15.95 6.07 -22.88
C GLU A 32 16.82 4.98 -22.20
N PRO A 33 17.66 5.32 -21.20
CA PRO A 33 18.67 4.41 -20.67
C PRO A 33 18.15 3.08 -20.12
N LEU A 34 17.02 3.09 -19.41
CA LEU A 34 16.49 1.88 -18.77
C LEU A 34 15.88 0.93 -19.80
N TYR A 35 15.17 1.46 -20.79
CA TYR A 35 14.60 0.69 -21.88
C TYR A 35 15.69 0.21 -22.85
N ALA A 36 16.68 1.03 -23.16
CA ALA A 36 17.84 0.63 -23.94
C ALA A 36 18.57 -0.56 -23.28
N TYR A 37 18.76 -0.51 -21.96
CA TYR A 37 19.30 -1.63 -21.20
C TYR A 37 18.40 -2.87 -21.30
N LEU A 38 17.10 -2.72 -21.07
CA LEU A 38 16.15 -3.83 -21.16
C LEU A 38 16.18 -4.49 -22.56
N LEU A 39 16.20 -3.70 -23.63
CA LEU A 39 16.34 -4.17 -25.01
C LEU A 39 17.68 -4.91 -25.22
N SER A 40 18.78 -4.43 -24.63
CA SER A 40 20.07 -5.13 -24.73
C SER A 40 20.02 -6.55 -24.14
N VAL A 41 19.27 -6.75 -23.05
CA VAL A 41 19.10 -8.07 -22.44
C VAL A 41 18.12 -8.93 -23.25
N MET A 42 17.03 -8.35 -23.75
CA MET A 42 16.03 -9.07 -24.56
C MET A 42 16.58 -9.51 -25.93
N ASN A 43 17.51 -8.73 -26.50
CA ASN A 43 18.18 -9.05 -27.77
C ASN A 43 19.40 -9.97 -27.59
N ASP A 44 19.81 -10.32 -26.36
CA ASP A 44 20.81 -11.37 -26.13
C ASP A 44 20.26 -12.73 -26.60
N SER A 45 20.93 -13.33 -27.59
CA SER A 45 20.49 -14.58 -28.23
C SER A 45 20.32 -15.73 -27.23
N MET A 46 21.17 -15.82 -26.21
CA MET A 46 21.09 -16.87 -25.19
C MET A 46 19.85 -16.68 -24.32
N VAL A 47 19.62 -15.44 -23.85
CA VAL A 47 18.44 -15.09 -23.05
C VAL A 47 17.18 -15.36 -23.86
N LYS A 48 17.13 -14.90 -25.12
CA LYS A 48 15.99 -15.07 -26.00
C LYS A 48 15.63 -16.54 -26.22
N VAL A 49 16.61 -17.38 -26.53
CA VAL A 49 16.40 -18.83 -26.71
C VAL A 49 15.89 -19.49 -25.43
N GLN A 50 16.46 -19.15 -24.27
CA GLN A 50 16.06 -19.74 -22.98
C GLN A 50 14.65 -19.30 -22.58
N VAL A 51 14.33 -18.01 -22.71
CA VAL A 51 13.05 -17.43 -22.34
C VAL A 51 11.91 -17.96 -23.21
N LEU A 52 12.12 -18.04 -24.53
CA LEU A 52 11.09 -18.54 -25.45
C LEU A 52 10.96 -20.07 -25.44
N GLY A 53 12.01 -20.79 -25.02
CA GLY A 53 12.04 -22.25 -25.00
C GLY A 53 11.52 -22.89 -23.71
N ASP A 54 11.48 -22.16 -22.59
CA ASP A 54 11.06 -22.70 -21.29
C ASP A 54 10.25 -21.66 -20.48
N GLU A 55 9.02 -22.02 -20.13
CA GLU A 55 8.11 -21.22 -19.30
C GLU A 55 8.71 -20.85 -17.94
N VAL A 56 9.56 -21.72 -17.37
CA VAL A 56 10.28 -21.44 -16.12
C VAL A 56 11.27 -20.29 -16.33
N CYS A 57 12.06 -20.36 -17.41
CA CYS A 57 13.00 -19.31 -17.79
C CYS A 57 12.28 -18.00 -18.09
N ALA A 58 11.15 -18.06 -18.81
CA ALA A 58 10.30 -16.89 -19.06
C ALA A 58 9.85 -16.23 -17.77
N ARG A 59 9.38 -17.02 -16.80
CA ARG A 59 8.93 -16.49 -15.51
C ARG A 59 10.07 -15.86 -14.70
N ILE A 60 11.22 -16.54 -14.63
CA ILE A 60 12.41 -16.05 -13.94
C ILE A 60 12.87 -14.72 -14.55
N PHE A 61 12.98 -14.67 -15.88
CA PHE A 61 13.36 -13.47 -16.62
C PHE A 61 12.39 -12.32 -16.34
N TYR A 62 11.09 -12.56 -16.48
CA TYR A 62 10.06 -11.56 -16.29
C TYR A 62 10.11 -10.94 -14.89
N ASP A 63 10.11 -11.77 -13.84
CA ASP A 63 10.13 -11.29 -12.46
C ASP A 63 11.45 -10.55 -12.15
N THR A 64 12.57 -11.04 -12.69
CA THR A 64 13.88 -10.40 -12.50
C THR A 64 13.94 -9.02 -13.17
N MET A 65 13.41 -8.89 -14.39
CA MET A 65 13.37 -7.61 -15.11
C MET A 65 12.39 -6.62 -14.48
N ILE A 66 11.19 -7.06 -14.10
CA ILE A 66 10.20 -6.20 -13.43
C ILE A 66 10.77 -5.59 -12.14
N GLN A 67 11.42 -6.40 -11.30
CA GLN A 67 12.04 -5.89 -10.08
C GLN A 67 13.12 -4.87 -10.38
N PHE A 68 13.98 -5.14 -11.37
CA PHE A 68 15.03 -4.21 -11.77
C PHE A 68 14.44 -2.87 -12.24
N ILE A 69 13.40 -2.92 -13.06
CA ILE A 69 12.70 -1.74 -13.58
C ILE A 69 12.06 -0.95 -12.45
N GLN A 70 11.32 -1.61 -11.55
CA GLN A 70 10.68 -0.97 -10.40
C GLN A 70 11.70 -0.25 -9.52
N LEU A 71 12.82 -0.90 -9.19
CA LEU A 71 13.87 -0.31 -8.37
C LEU A 71 14.52 0.91 -9.02
N ASN A 72 14.64 0.94 -10.35
CA ASN A 72 15.19 2.10 -11.08
C ASN A 72 14.16 3.24 -11.17
N LEU A 73 12.89 2.94 -11.46
CA LEU A 73 11.81 3.93 -11.49
C LEU A 73 11.57 4.57 -10.12
N GLU A 74 11.67 3.80 -9.03
CA GLU A 74 11.58 4.33 -7.67
C GLU A 74 12.74 5.28 -7.35
N LYS A 75 13.96 4.92 -7.77
CA LYS A 75 15.14 5.77 -7.61
C LYS A 75 15.03 7.06 -8.43
N GLU A 76 14.56 6.98 -9.67
CA GLU A 76 14.28 8.14 -10.53
C GLU A 76 13.24 9.07 -9.89
N ARG A 77 12.13 8.51 -9.38
CA ARG A 77 11.12 9.28 -8.64
C ARG A 77 11.70 9.97 -7.40
N TYR A 78 12.58 9.28 -6.67
CA TYR A 78 13.27 9.85 -5.52
C TYR A 78 14.16 11.03 -5.93
N ASN A 79 14.98 10.88 -6.97
CA ASN A 79 15.84 11.96 -7.47
C ASN A 79 15.01 13.14 -7.98
N LEU A 80 13.93 12.88 -8.72
CA LEU A 80 13.02 13.92 -9.19
C LEU A 80 12.41 14.71 -8.04
N ARG A 81 11.97 14.03 -6.96
CA ARG A 81 11.46 14.68 -5.74
C ARG A 81 12.53 15.54 -5.06
N LYS A 82 13.76 15.04 -4.96
CA LYS A 82 14.89 15.76 -4.38
C LYS A 82 15.22 17.05 -5.16
N SER A 83 15.03 17.05 -6.47
CA SER A 83 15.32 18.18 -7.36
C SER A 83 14.12 19.13 -7.59
N GLN A 84 12.97 18.91 -6.95
CA GLN A 84 11.79 19.76 -7.15
C GLN A 84 12.00 21.22 -6.77
N SER A 85 12.77 21.49 -5.71
CA SER A 85 13.08 22.86 -5.28
C SER A 85 13.89 23.61 -6.33
N GLU A 86 14.80 22.93 -7.03
CA GLU A 86 15.65 23.50 -8.06
C GLU A 86 14.84 23.86 -9.32
N ARG A 87 13.94 22.97 -9.75
CA ARG A 87 13.00 23.25 -10.86
C ARG A 87 12.02 24.38 -10.54
N THR A 88 11.58 24.46 -9.29
CA THR A 88 10.78 25.60 -8.83
C THR A 88 11.61 26.88 -8.83
N GLY A 89 12.89 26.77 -8.44
CA GLY A 89 13.88 27.85 -8.52
C GLY A 89 14.06 28.41 -9.93
N MET A 90 14.20 27.55 -10.95
CA MET A 90 14.30 27.96 -12.36
C MET A 90 13.10 28.82 -12.80
N LYS A 91 11.88 28.39 -12.46
CA LYS A 91 10.65 29.16 -12.75
C LYS A 91 10.63 30.50 -12.03
N LEU A 92 11.02 30.52 -10.75
CA LEU A 92 11.08 31.75 -9.98
C LEU A 92 12.12 32.73 -10.55
N VAL A 93 13.24 32.23 -11.08
CA VAL A 93 14.30 33.05 -11.70
C VAL A 93 13.80 33.79 -12.95
N LEU A 94 12.92 33.17 -13.74
CA LEU A 94 12.27 33.85 -14.87
C LEU A 94 11.42 35.04 -14.40
N GLU A 95 10.75 34.89 -13.25
CA GLU A 95 9.88 35.92 -12.65
C GLU A 95 10.63 37.00 -11.85
N TRP A 96 11.97 37.02 -11.87
CA TRP A 96 12.73 38.03 -11.13
C TRP A 96 12.54 39.44 -11.68
N SER A 97 12.28 40.39 -10.78
CA SER A 97 12.27 41.82 -11.11
C SER A 97 13.66 42.32 -11.53
N MET A 98 13.70 43.39 -12.33
CA MET A 98 14.97 43.96 -12.82
C MET A 98 15.95 44.34 -11.70
N ALA A 99 15.45 44.86 -10.56
CA ALA A 99 16.28 45.14 -9.39
C ALA A 99 16.94 43.85 -8.83
N LYS A 100 16.16 42.76 -8.74
CA LYS A 100 16.65 41.47 -8.26
C LYS A 100 17.62 40.83 -9.24
N ARG A 101 17.40 40.97 -10.55
CA ARG A 101 18.37 40.53 -11.57
C ARG A 101 19.68 41.27 -11.40
N LYS A 102 19.66 42.60 -11.33
CA LYS A 102 20.84 43.46 -11.15
C LYS A 102 21.69 43.05 -9.94
N ASP A 103 21.07 42.80 -8.80
CA ASP A 103 21.77 42.50 -7.55
C ASP A 103 22.13 41.01 -7.38
N GLY A 104 21.36 40.11 -8.02
CA GLY A 104 21.40 38.67 -7.75
C GLY A 104 22.04 37.79 -8.83
N TRP A 105 22.24 38.30 -10.05
CA TRP A 105 22.67 37.46 -11.18
C TRP A 105 24.04 36.78 -10.96
N GLN A 106 24.98 37.45 -10.28
CA GLN A 106 26.31 36.91 -10.02
C GLN A 106 26.28 35.68 -9.11
N ALA A 107 25.50 35.75 -8.03
CA ALA A 107 25.32 34.65 -7.09
C ALA A 107 24.59 33.46 -7.75
N LEU A 108 23.58 33.76 -8.57
CA LEU A 108 22.84 32.75 -9.33
C LEU A 108 23.76 32.01 -10.30
N LEU A 109 24.54 32.73 -11.13
CA LEU A 109 25.48 32.10 -12.07
C LEU A 109 26.54 31.28 -11.36
N GLN A 110 27.00 31.70 -10.18
CA GLN A 110 27.94 30.92 -9.39
C GLN A 110 27.30 29.61 -8.92
N GLN A 111 26.10 29.67 -8.33
CA GLN A 111 25.36 28.49 -7.87
C GLN A 111 25.09 27.49 -9.00
N ILE A 112 24.68 27.97 -10.18
CA ILE A 112 24.46 27.12 -11.35
C ILE A 112 25.80 26.53 -11.81
N SER A 113 26.84 27.36 -11.93
CA SER A 113 28.15 26.90 -12.39
C SER A 113 28.77 25.85 -11.47
N ASP A 114 28.59 25.96 -10.15
CA ASP A 114 29.18 25.00 -9.20
C ASP A 114 28.58 23.59 -9.37
N LYS A 115 27.35 23.49 -9.89
CA LYS A 115 26.66 22.21 -10.10
C LYS A 115 26.66 21.72 -11.55
N TYR A 116 26.65 22.64 -12.52
CA TYR A 116 26.32 22.35 -13.93
C TYR A 116 27.43 22.69 -14.93
N ARG A 117 28.58 23.21 -14.48
CA ARG A 117 29.70 23.52 -15.38
C ARG A 117 30.18 22.30 -16.18
N GLU A 118 30.17 21.12 -15.56
CA GLU A 118 30.56 19.86 -16.22
C GLU A 118 29.48 19.32 -17.16
N TYR A 119 28.25 19.84 -17.08
CA TYR A 119 27.09 19.39 -17.84
C TYR A 119 26.71 20.38 -18.94
N GLY A 120 27.68 21.17 -19.43
CA GLY A 120 27.51 22.04 -20.59
C GLY A 120 27.02 23.47 -20.32
N PHE A 121 26.80 23.86 -19.06
CA PHE A 121 26.37 25.23 -18.75
C PHE A 121 27.52 26.25 -18.91
N ASP A 122 27.42 27.15 -19.90
CA ASP A 122 28.44 28.17 -20.18
C ASP A 122 28.30 29.40 -19.27
N SER A 123 28.73 29.23 -18.01
CA SER A 123 28.73 30.33 -17.05
C SER A 123 29.67 31.48 -17.39
N ARG A 124 30.63 31.28 -18.31
CA ARG A 124 31.58 32.33 -18.74
C ARG A 124 30.93 33.29 -19.71
N PHE A 125 30.18 32.76 -20.69
CA PHE A 125 29.38 33.55 -21.63
C PHE A 125 28.43 34.49 -20.88
N TYR A 126 27.59 33.94 -20.00
CA TYR A 126 26.60 34.74 -19.25
C TYR A 126 27.26 35.75 -18.32
N ARG A 127 28.38 35.40 -17.68
CA ARG A 127 29.13 36.34 -16.83
C ARG A 127 29.69 37.52 -17.62
N SER A 128 30.17 37.28 -18.84
CA SER A 128 30.66 38.35 -19.72
C SER A 128 29.52 39.25 -20.21
N HIS A 129 28.39 38.65 -20.60
CA HIS A 129 27.24 39.40 -21.12
C HIS A 129 26.57 40.25 -20.04
N PHE A 130 26.25 39.65 -18.89
CA PHE A 130 25.61 40.36 -17.78
C PHE A 130 26.53 41.35 -17.05
N GLY A 131 27.85 41.20 -17.21
CA GLY A 131 28.85 42.16 -16.72
C GLY A 131 28.92 43.45 -17.55
N THR A 132 28.38 43.46 -18.76
CA THR A 132 28.27 44.67 -19.60
C THR A 132 27.07 45.51 -19.13
N GLU A 133 27.17 46.84 -19.21
CA GLU A 133 26.07 47.73 -18.76
C GLU A 133 24.73 47.36 -19.41
N GLY A 134 23.76 46.95 -18.58
CA GLY A 134 22.41 46.60 -19.02
C GLY A 134 22.23 45.17 -19.55
N GLY A 135 23.28 44.36 -19.65
CA GLY A 135 23.18 43.01 -20.25
C GLY A 135 22.31 42.02 -19.47
N TYR A 136 22.12 42.21 -18.17
CA TYR A 136 21.22 41.41 -17.31
C TYR A 136 19.73 41.80 -17.45
N ALA A 137 19.44 42.91 -18.14
CA ALA A 137 18.08 43.38 -18.42
C ALA A 137 17.57 42.86 -19.78
N ASP A 138 18.41 42.17 -20.54
CA ASP A 138 18.03 41.48 -21.77
C ASP A 138 17.23 40.22 -21.42
N ASP A 139 15.92 40.26 -21.70
CA ASP A 139 15.01 39.16 -21.41
C ASP A 139 15.31 37.92 -22.25
N GLU A 140 15.73 38.07 -23.52
CA GLU A 140 16.02 36.93 -24.39
C GLU A 140 17.24 36.15 -23.88
N VAL A 141 18.29 36.88 -23.48
CA VAL A 141 19.51 36.25 -22.93
C VAL A 141 19.25 35.67 -21.53
N TRP A 142 18.37 36.29 -20.74
CA TRP A 142 17.98 35.76 -19.43
C TRP A 142 17.17 34.46 -19.54
N GLU A 143 16.18 34.42 -20.44
CA GLU A 143 15.39 33.21 -20.73
C GLU A 143 16.30 32.10 -21.24
N LYS A 144 17.18 32.40 -22.20
CA LYS A 144 18.15 31.43 -22.72
C LYS A 144 19.06 30.87 -21.62
N MET A 145 19.52 31.68 -20.67
CA MET A 145 20.31 31.20 -19.54
C MET A 145 19.54 30.18 -18.69
N VAL A 146 18.24 30.41 -18.47
CA VAL A 146 17.39 29.45 -17.72
C VAL A 146 17.16 28.18 -18.53
N ASP A 147 16.98 28.28 -19.84
CA ASP A 147 16.84 27.13 -20.73
C ASP A 147 18.13 26.28 -20.75
N ASP A 148 19.30 26.91 -20.94
CA ASP A 148 20.59 26.23 -20.86
C ASP A 148 20.82 25.57 -19.47
N TRP A 149 20.27 26.17 -18.40
CA TRP A 149 20.30 25.58 -17.08
C TRP A 149 19.36 24.36 -16.95
N GLU A 150 18.13 24.42 -17.48
CA GLU A 150 17.23 23.27 -17.52
C GLU A 150 17.83 22.15 -18.38
N ASP A 151 18.45 22.45 -19.52
CA ASP A 151 19.12 21.47 -20.38
C ASP A 151 20.29 20.78 -19.68
N ALA A 152 21.18 21.56 -19.04
CA ALA A 152 22.28 21.00 -18.24
C ALA A 152 21.76 20.17 -17.05
N PHE A 153 20.62 20.56 -16.46
CA PHE A 153 19.94 19.79 -15.42
C PHE A 153 19.40 18.46 -15.96
N GLN A 154 18.72 18.46 -17.12
CA GLN A 154 18.22 17.24 -17.74
C GLN A 154 19.37 16.30 -18.13
N LEU A 155 20.47 16.83 -18.66
CA LEU A 155 21.67 16.04 -18.98
C LEU A 155 22.26 15.37 -17.73
N LYS A 156 22.41 16.14 -16.64
CA LYS A 156 22.86 15.57 -15.35
C LYS A 156 21.93 14.46 -14.86
N MET A 157 20.62 14.69 -14.92
CA MET A 157 19.63 13.69 -14.51
C MET A 157 19.72 12.41 -15.35
N HIS A 158 19.96 12.56 -16.65
CA HIS A 158 20.18 11.44 -17.58
C HIS A 158 21.44 10.65 -17.23
N GLU A 159 22.57 11.33 -17.01
CA GLU A 159 23.82 10.67 -16.62
C GLU A 159 23.71 9.97 -15.25
N GLU A 160 23.03 10.57 -14.27
CA GLU A 160 22.80 9.93 -12.98
C GLU A 160 21.99 8.64 -13.13
N LYS A 161 21.00 8.64 -14.05
CA LYS A 161 20.20 7.46 -14.38
C LYS A 161 21.08 6.36 -15.01
N GLU A 162 21.92 6.71 -15.98
CA GLU A 162 22.86 5.77 -16.59
C GLU A 162 23.84 5.18 -15.58
N LYS A 163 24.39 6.01 -14.68
CA LYS A 163 25.32 5.58 -13.62
C LYS A 163 24.65 4.58 -12.66
N GLU A 164 23.40 4.83 -12.24
CA GLU A 164 22.67 3.91 -11.37
C GLU A 164 22.35 2.58 -12.07
N ILE A 165 21.93 2.62 -13.33
CA ILE A 165 21.68 1.41 -14.12
C ILE A 165 22.98 0.61 -14.27
N ALA A 166 24.08 1.27 -14.62
CA ALA A 166 25.40 0.65 -14.76
C ALA A 166 25.90 0.04 -13.45
N PHE A 167 25.62 0.68 -12.31
CA PHE A 167 25.96 0.13 -10.99
C PHE A 167 25.22 -1.18 -10.70
N ARG A 168 23.96 -1.31 -11.12
CA ARG A 168 23.11 -2.46 -10.81
C ARG A 168 23.18 -3.58 -11.86
N LYS A 169 23.49 -3.26 -13.13
CA LYS A 169 23.41 -4.22 -14.24
C LYS A 169 24.31 -5.44 -14.07
N ASP A 170 25.56 -5.26 -13.60
CA ASP A 170 26.53 -6.36 -13.54
C ASP A 170 26.11 -7.43 -12.54
N ALA A 171 25.53 -7.02 -11.40
CA ALA A 171 24.99 -7.93 -10.41
C ALA A 171 23.71 -8.61 -10.92
N LEU A 172 22.86 -7.88 -11.62
CA LEU A 172 21.64 -8.41 -12.23
C LEU A 172 21.94 -9.47 -13.27
N GLU A 173 22.85 -9.19 -14.21
CA GLU A 173 23.19 -10.10 -15.31
C GLU A 173 23.82 -11.38 -14.82
N ARG A 174 24.75 -11.29 -13.85
CA ARG A 174 25.33 -12.48 -13.20
C ARG A 174 24.25 -13.32 -12.54
N ARG A 175 23.34 -12.69 -11.80
CA ARG A 175 22.22 -13.37 -11.15
C ARG A 175 21.26 -13.99 -12.16
N LEU A 176 20.91 -13.26 -13.22
CA LEU A 176 20.01 -13.74 -14.26
C LEU A 176 20.62 -14.97 -14.97
N ARG A 177 21.88 -14.89 -15.40
CA ARG A 177 22.57 -16.00 -16.08
C ARG A 177 22.67 -17.24 -15.19
N SER A 178 22.98 -17.08 -13.90
CA SER A 178 22.96 -18.19 -12.93
C SER A 178 21.55 -18.75 -12.76
N ASN A 179 20.54 -17.91 -12.52
CA ASN A 179 19.16 -18.36 -12.32
C ASN A 179 18.59 -19.10 -13.55
N LEU A 180 18.84 -18.60 -14.76
CA LEU A 180 18.38 -19.23 -16.00
C LEU A 180 19.06 -20.58 -16.29
N LYS A 181 20.20 -20.86 -15.65
CA LYS A 181 20.90 -22.14 -15.77
C LYS A 181 20.53 -23.09 -14.62
N ASP A 182 20.71 -22.63 -13.38
CA ASP A 182 20.71 -23.44 -12.18
C ASP A 182 19.29 -23.85 -11.76
N ILE A 183 18.30 -22.96 -11.95
CA ILE A 183 16.91 -23.23 -11.54
C ILE A 183 16.24 -24.30 -12.40
N PRO A 184 16.27 -24.23 -13.75
CA PRO A 184 15.71 -25.29 -14.59
C PRO A 184 16.42 -26.63 -14.36
N GLU A 185 17.73 -26.62 -14.14
CA GLU A 185 18.49 -27.83 -13.79
C GLU A 185 18.02 -28.43 -12.47
N TYR A 186 17.88 -27.61 -11.43
CA TYR A 186 17.37 -28.05 -10.13
C TYR A 186 15.95 -28.63 -10.22
N ILE A 187 15.05 -28.00 -10.97
CA ILE A 187 13.67 -28.47 -11.16
C ILE A 187 13.66 -29.86 -11.82
N ARG A 188 14.50 -30.06 -12.86
CA ARG A 188 14.63 -31.35 -13.55
C ARG A 188 15.18 -32.44 -12.63
N GLN A 189 16.25 -32.15 -11.89
CA GLN A 189 16.89 -33.10 -10.97
C GLN A 189 15.94 -33.52 -9.83
N ASN A 190 15.18 -32.58 -9.28
CA ASN A 190 14.30 -32.81 -8.13
C ASN A 190 12.85 -33.11 -8.51
N ARG A 191 12.55 -33.24 -9.81
CA ARG A 191 11.21 -33.49 -10.37
C ARG A 191 10.14 -32.59 -9.75
N VAL A 192 10.44 -31.30 -9.66
CA VAL A 192 9.52 -30.31 -9.10
C VAL A 192 8.43 -30.01 -10.11
N ASP A 193 7.18 -30.05 -9.67
CA ASP A 193 6.02 -29.67 -10.49
C ASP A 193 6.10 -28.17 -10.84
N LYS A 194 5.74 -27.78 -12.07
CA LYS A 194 5.85 -26.39 -12.53
C LYS A 194 4.97 -25.44 -11.71
N ASP A 195 3.74 -25.86 -11.41
CA ASP A 195 2.84 -25.04 -10.60
C ASP A 195 3.35 -24.90 -9.16
N GLU A 196 4.00 -25.94 -8.62
CA GLU A 196 4.65 -25.89 -7.31
C GLU A 196 5.78 -24.86 -7.34
N PHE A 197 6.62 -24.92 -8.37
CA PHE A 197 7.70 -23.97 -8.58
C PHE A 197 7.19 -22.54 -8.70
N PHE A 198 6.19 -22.25 -9.56
CA PHE A 198 5.70 -20.89 -9.75
C PHE A 198 5.12 -20.28 -8.47
N GLN A 199 4.42 -21.09 -7.66
CA GLN A 199 3.90 -20.64 -6.37
C GLN A 199 5.04 -20.34 -5.38
N THR A 200 6.05 -21.22 -5.30
CA THR A 200 7.21 -21.02 -4.43
C THR A 200 8.06 -19.82 -4.87
N TRP A 201 8.33 -19.70 -6.17
CA TRP A 201 9.11 -18.63 -6.77
C TRP A 201 8.48 -17.25 -6.52
N GLY A 202 7.15 -17.13 -6.70
CA GLY A 202 6.43 -15.89 -6.43
C GLY A 202 6.54 -15.42 -4.98
N MET A 203 6.80 -16.32 -4.02
CA MET A 203 7.00 -15.98 -2.61
C MET A 203 8.45 -15.62 -2.26
N MET A 204 9.42 -15.96 -3.11
CA MET A 204 10.86 -15.75 -2.90
C MET A 204 11.36 -14.39 -3.36
N SER A 205 10.49 -13.56 -3.94
CA SER A 205 10.84 -12.23 -4.44
C SER A 205 12.06 -12.26 -5.38
N GLY A 206 12.23 -13.32 -6.17
CA GLY A 206 13.33 -13.45 -7.15
C GLY A 206 14.71 -13.81 -6.58
N LEU A 207 14.83 -14.03 -5.27
CA LEU A 207 16.08 -14.44 -4.63
C LEU A 207 16.18 -15.97 -4.60
N TRP A 208 16.96 -16.54 -5.50
CA TRP A 208 17.20 -17.98 -5.54
C TRP A 208 18.19 -18.42 -4.46
N ASN A 209 17.74 -19.32 -3.58
CA ASN A 209 18.55 -20.08 -2.65
C ASN A 209 17.87 -21.43 -2.46
N THR A 210 18.60 -22.53 -2.60
CA THR A 210 18.05 -23.89 -2.48
C THR A 210 17.45 -24.16 -1.09
N VAL A 211 18.04 -23.58 -0.04
CA VAL A 211 17.56 -23.73 1.34
C VAL A 211 16.22 -23.03 1.53
N ASP A 212 16.12 -21.78 1.08
CA ASP A 212 14.89 -20.99 1.19
C ASP A 212 13.79 -21.53 0.27
N PHE A 213 14.17 -21.98 -0.93
CA PHE A 213 13.26 -22.66 -1.86
C PHE A 213 12.65 -23.89 -1.22
N GLU A 214 13.46 -24.80 -0.66
CA GLU A 214 12.95 -26.00 0.00
C GLU A 214 12.09 -25.69 1.23
N ARG A 215 12.43 -24.63 1.99
CA ARG A 215 11.62 -24.17 3.11
C ARG A 215 10.23 -23.71 2.64
N ILE A 216 10.15 -22.83 1.65
CA ILE A 216 8.89 -22.30 1.12
C ILE A 216 8.12 -23.37 0.35
N ARG A 217 8.81 -24.25 -0.37
CA ARG A 217 8.23 -25.41 -1.04
C ARG A 217 7.48 -26.32 -0.07
N LYS A 218 8.08 -26.65 1.09
CA LYS A 218 7.40 -27.41 2.15
C LYS A 218 6.11 -26.72 2.61
N ILE A 219 6.12 -25.39 2.69
CA ILE A 219 4.93 -24.61 3.03
C ILE A 219 3.85 -24.73 1.95
N VAL A 220 4.21 -24.55 0.68
CA VAL A 220 3.28 -24.67 -0.47
C VAL A 220 2.65 -26.06 -0.54
N ARG A 221 3.44 -27.12 -0.28
CA ARG A 221 2.92 -28.50 -0.19
C ARG A 221 1.85 -28.64 0.89
N ILE A 222 2.08 -28.07 2.07
CA ILE A 222 1.10 -28.10 3.17
C ILE A 222 -0.18 -27.36 2.77
N GLN A 223 -0.07 -26.23 2.06
CA GLN A 223 -1.26 -25.50 1.57
C GLN A 223 -2.07 -26.33 0.58
N ARG A 224 -1.40 -27.09 -0.31
CA ARG A 224 -2.07 -28.01 -1.25
C ARG A 224 -2.73 -29.18 -0.53
N SER A 225 -2.09 -29.74 0.48
CA SER A 225 -2.63 -30.86 1.27
C SER A 225 -3.78 -30.44 2.20
N CYS A 226 -3.83 -29.17 2.62
CA CYS A 226 -4.84 -28.65 3.55
C CYS A 226 -5.57 -27.44 2.94
N PRO A 227 -6.51 -27.65 2.00
CA PRO A 227 -7.29 -26.57 1.39
C PRO A 227 -8.12 -25.77 2.42
N GLU A 228 -8.37 -26.34 3.61
CA GLU A 228 -8.96 -25.67 4.76
C GLU A 228 -8.20 -24.40 5.14
N ILE A 229 -6.87 -24.39 5.02
CA ILE A 229 -6.02 -23.21 5.29
C ILE A 229 -6.47 -22.04 4.40
N VAL A 230 -6.70 -22.30 3.11
CA VAL A 230 -7.15 -21.28 2.15
C VAL A 230 -8.58 -20.84 2.48
N LYS A 231 -9.45 -21.77 2.87
CA LYS A 231 -10.84 -21.46 3.27
C LYS A 231 -10.87 -20.54 4.50
N VAL A 232 -10.08 -20.86 5.53
CA VAL A 232 -9.96 -20.04 6.76
C VAL A 232 -9.40 -18.67 6.43
N ALA A 233 -8.33 -18.60 5.65
CA ALA A 233 -7.70 -17.34 5.26
C ALA A 233 -8.64 -16.43 4.45
N ARG A 234 -9.48 -16.99 3.56
CA ARG A 234 -10.48 -16.21 2.81
C ARG A 234 -11.65 -15.73 3.67
N LYS A 235 -12.05 -16.51 4.68
CA LYS A 235 -13.07 -16.11 5.67
C LYS A 235 -12.56 -15.04 6.65
N MET A 236 -11.25 -14.80 6.74
CA MET A 236 -10.67 -13.80 7.64
C MET A 236 -10.89 -12.36 7.15
N GLY A 237 -11.86 -11.69 7.78
CA GLY A 237 -12.23 -10.31 7.52
C GLY A 237 -13.74 -10.14 7.59
N ARG A 238 -14.23 -8.95 7.25
CA ARG A 238 -15.69 -8.76 7.07
C ARG A 238 -16.15 -9.63 5.89
N MET A 239 -17.35 -10.19 5.98
CA MET A 239 -18.07 -10.79 4.84
C MET A 239 -18.54 -9.67 3.92
N ALA A 240 -17.57 -8.99 3.32
CA ALA A 240 -17.78 -8.13 2.19
C ALA A 240 -17.12 -8.86 1.04
N ASP A 241 -17.90 -9.06 -0.02
CA ASP A 241 -17.38 -9.47 -1.32
C ASP A 241 -16.13 -8.64 -1.64
N ASP A 242 -15.10 -9.27 -2.22
CA ASP A 242 -13.79 -8.62 -2.44
C ASP A 242 -13.93 -7.37 -3.36
N GLU A 243 -15.09 -7.18 -4.00
CA GLU A 243 -15.47 -6.06 -4.86
C GLU A 243 -16.40 -5.01 -4.20
N GLY A 244 -16.82 -5.21 -2.93
CA GLY A 244 -17.64 -4.23 -2.18
C GLY A 244 -19.08 -4.06 -2.70
N ARG A 245 -19.58 -5.00 -3.52
CA ARG A 245 -20.90 -4.91 -4.17
C ARG A 245 -22.08 -5.25 -3.27
N GLU A 246 -21.88 -6.02 -2.21
CA GLU A 246 -22.95 -6.35 -1.27
C GLU A 246 -23.24 -5.19 -0.31
N GLN A 247 -24.50 -4.78 -0.24
CA GLN A 247 -24.97 -3.79 0.73
C GLN A 247 -25.25 -4.47 2.06
N ILE A 248 -24.60 -4.02 3.14
CA ILE A 248 -24.90 -4.50 4.48
C ILE A 248 -25.98 -3.61 5.07
N ARG A 249 -27.09 -4.21 5.51
CA ARG A 249 -28.10 -3.52 6.34
C ARG A 249 -27.51 -3.33 7.72
N VAL A 250 -27.03 -2.13 8.02
CA VAL A 250 -26.55 -1.77 9.35
C VAL A 250 -27.70 -1.09 10.08
N ALA A 251 -28.16 -1.68 11.17
CA ALA A 251 -29.01 -0.96 12.12
C ALA A 251 -28.11 0.03 12.87
N GLU A 252 -27.97 1.24 12.35
CA GLU A 252 -27.37 2.34 13.12
C GLU A 252 -28.41 2.90 14.08
N GLY A 253 -28.41 2.34 15.27
CA GLY A 253 -28.74 3.04 16.50
C GLY A 253 -27.63 2.68 17.48
N ASN A 254 -27.23 3.59 18.37
CA ASN A 254 -26.34 3.24 19.47
C ASN A 254 -26.87 1.96 20.12
N VAL A 255 -26.18 0.85 19.91
CA VAL A 255 -26.44 -0.41 20.59
C VAL A 255 -25.92 -0.18 22.00
N TYR A 256 -26.66 0.60 22.79
CA TYR A 256 -26.66 0.41 24.23
C TYR A 256 -27.37 -0.92 24.46
N LYS A 257 -26.62 -2.01 24.24
CA LYS A 257 -26.91 -3.31 24.80
C LYS A 257 -26.72 -3.16 26.32
N MET A 258 -27.69 -2.53 26.99
CA MET A 258 -27.87 -2.74 28.42
C MET A 258 -28.86 -3.88 28.55
N GLU A 259 -28.32 -5.09 28.42
CA GLU A 259 -28.96 -6.27 28.99
C GLU A 259 -28.99 -6.03 30.51
N HIS A 260 -30.19 -5.78 31.04
CA HIS A 260 -30.50 -5.56 32.46
C HIS A 260 -30.14 -4.20 33.07
N SER A 261 -30.84 -3.13 32.69
CA SER A 261 -31.07 -2.03 33.64
C SER A 261 -32.29 -2.35 34.50
N SER A 262 -32.03 -2.88 35.69
CA SER A 262 -32.96 -2.87 36.84
C SER A 262 -33.58 -1.47 37.00
N LYS A 263 -34.79 -1.37 37.57
CA LYS A 263 -35.61 -0.15 37.80
C LYS A 263 -34.92 0.95 38.66
N CYS A 264 -33.66 1.28 38.43
CA CYS A 264 -32.80 2.12 39.25
C CYS A 264 -32.63 3.55 38.69
N ASP A 265 -33.06 3.82 37.47
CA ASP A 265 -32.96 5.15 36.85
C ASP A 265 -34.30 5.90 36.91
N ILE A 266 -34.74 6.22 38.13
CA ILE A 266 -35.89 7.11 38.37
C ILE A 266 -35.46 8.53 37.99
N LEU A 267 -36.09 9.09 36.95
CA LEU A 267 -35.79 10.44 36.45
C LEU A 267 -36.73 11.48 37.06
N GLY A 268 -37.91 11.06 37.52
CA GLY A 268 -38.88 11.93 38.19
C GLY A 268 -40.19 11.22 38.48
N ILE A 269 -41.24 12.01 38.77
CA ILE A 269 -42.61 11.55 38.99
C ILE A 269 -43.47 11.98 37.80
N SER A 270 -44.37 11.12 37.36
CA SER A 270 -45.41 11.43 36.37
C SER A 270 -46.77 10.92 36.80
N THR A 271 -47.82 11.32 36.09
CA THR A 271 -49.16 10.78 36.27
C THR A 271 -49.46 9.71 35.23
N GLY A 272 -50.08 8.62 35.65
CA GLY A 272 -50.44 7.50 34.79
C GLY A 272 -51.32 6.49 35.53
N ASN A 273 -51.23 5.23 35.11
CA ASN A 273 -51.96 4.11 35.71
C ASN A 273 -51.12 2.82 35.76
N ASP A 274 -49.80 2.91 35.67
CA ASP A 274 -48.93 1.72 35.81
C ASP A 274 -48.78 1.34 37.29
N LEU A 275 -49.42 0.24 37.68
CA LEU A 275 -49.38 -0.30 39.03
C LEU A 275 -47.96 -0.70 39.47
N ASN A 276 -47.08 -1.03 38.52
CA ASN A 276 -45.72 -1.51 38.82
C ASN A 276 -44.72 -0.39 39.12
N ALA A 277 -45.15 0.86 38.93
CA ALA A 277 -44.35 2.07 39.08
C ALA A 277 -45.00 3.07 40.05
N LEU A 278 -46.01 2.66 40.82
CA LEU A 278 -46.71 3.56 41.75
C LEU A 278 -45.78 4.14 42.82
N LEU A 279 -46.05 5.39 43.19
CA LEU A 279 -45.46 5.95 44.40
C LEU A 279 -45.99 5.25 45.64
N PRO A 280 -45.16 5.11 46.70
CA PRO A 280 -45.57 4.45 47.95
C PRO A 280 -46.85 5.04 48.55
N ILE A 281 -47.11 6.34 48.36
CA ILE A 281 -48.32 6.99 48.86
C ILE A 281 -49.59 6.52 48.13
N GLU A 282 -49.53 6.27 46.82
CA GLU A 282 -50.68 5.75 46.08
C GLU A 282 -50.90 4.26 46.39
N LEU A 283 -49.84 3.51 46.67
CA LEU A 283 -49.95 2.14 47.20
C LEU A 283 -50.60 2.13 48.59
N ALA A 284 -50.23 3.07 49.46
CA ALA A 284 -50.86 3.20 50.78
C ALA A 284 -52.36 3.52 50.66
N HIS A 285 -52.75 4.44 49.75
CA HIS A 285 -54.17 4.72 49.48
C HIS A 285 -54.94 3.50 48.98
N SER A 286 -54.30 2.61 48.21
CA SER A 286 -54.94 1.37 47.75
C SER A 286 -55.14 0.32 48.84
N ALA A 287 -54.40 0.41 49.95
CA ALA A 287 -54.48 -0.54 51.05
C ALA A 287 -55.42 -0.09 52.18
N ASP A 288 -55.91 1.16 52.13
CA ASP A 288 -56.82 1.74 53.12
C ASP A 288 -58.25 1.71 52.59
N SER A 289 -59.17 1.05 53.32
CA SER A 289 -60.57 0.88 52.92
C SER A 289 -61.35 2.19 52.77
N GLU A 290 -60.95 3.27 53.45
CA GLU A 290 -61.62 4.58 53.31
C GLU A 290 -61.12 5.35 52.07
N LEU A 291 -59.92 5.07 51.59
CA LEU A 291 -59.26 5.78 50.47
C LEU A 291 -59.19 4.96 49.18
N GLU A 292 -59.60 3.69 49.22
CA GLU A 292 -59.61 2.79 48.07
C GLU A 292 -60.43 3.36 46.90
N ASP A 293 -61.61 3.93 47.17
CA ASP A 293 -62.46 4.56 46.15
C ASP A 293 -61.74 5.70 45.41
N LEU A 294 -60.95 6.49 46.15
CA LEU A 294 -60.15 7.57 45.58
C LEU A 294 -59.01 7.01 44.71
N PHE A 295 -58.37 5.93 45.14
CA PHE A 295 -57.34 5.24 44.36
C PHE A 295 -57.93 4.69 43.05
N VAL A 296 -59.07 4.01 43.11
CA VAL A 296 -59.77 3.46 41.93
C VAL A 296 -60.17 4.59 40.97
N TYR A 297 -60.70 5.69 41.49
CA TYR A 297 -61.02 6.87 40.68
C TYR A 297 -59.78 7.43 39.95
N LYS A 298 -58.66 7.58 40.66
CA LYS A 298 -57.39 8.03 40.06
C LYS A 298 -56.85 7.02 39.04
N TYR A 299 -56.99 5.72 39.30
CA TYR A 299 -56.57 4.65 38.39
C TYR A 299 -57.32 4.72 37.06
N LEU A 300 -58.66 4.81 37.12
CA LEU A 300 -59.53 4.89 35.94
C LEU A 300 -59.29 6.17 35.14
N THR A 301 -59.03 7.29 35.81
CA THR A 301 -58.75 8.58 35.17
C THR A 301 -57.28 8.76 34.75
N ARG A 302 -56.42 7.75 34.97
CA ARG A 302 -54.96 7.79 34.71
C ARG A 302 -54.25 8.96 35.41
N LYS A 303 -54.67 9.27 36.63
CA LYS A 303 -54.14 10.35 37.47
C LYS A 303 -53.34 9.84 38.68
N LEU A 304 -53.00 8.54 38.75
CA LEU A 304 -52.11 8.03 39.79
C LEU A 304 -50.70 8.54 39.59
N GLN A 305 -50.03 8.87 40.68
CA GLN A 305 -48.62 9.28 40.62
C GLN A 305 -47.71 8.05 40.53
N THR A 306 -46.92 7.96 39.47
CA THR A 306 -45.95 6.88 39.19
C THR A 306 -44.55 7.43 38.98
N PHE A 307 -43.53 6.61 39.26
CA PHE A 307 -42.14 6.90 38.91
C PHE A 307 -41.96 6.87 37.39
N ARG A 308 -41.29 7.90 36.85
CA ARG A 308 -40.89 7.97 35.44
C ARG A 308 -39.47 7.45 35.27
N TYR A 309 -39.31 6.39 34.48
CA TYR A 309 -38.01 5.79 34.19
C TYR A 309 -37.38 6.36 32.92
N LYS A 310 -36.05 6.50 32.92
CA LYS A 310 -35.28 6.97 31.76
C LYS A 310 -35.45 6.07 30.51
N SER A 311 -35.72 4.78 30.72
CA SER A 311 -35.88 3.78 29.66
C SER A 311 -37.11 3.99 28.78
N GLU A 312 -38.20 4.59 29.28
CA GLU A 312 -39.41 4.85 28.49
C GLU A 312 -39.18 5.92 27.40
N ILE A 313 -38.25 6.83 27.63
CA ILE A 313 -37.93 7.93 26.71
C ILE A 313 -36.96 7.45 25.60
N MET A 314 -36.21 6.38 25.86
CA MET A 314 -35.29 5.79 24.89
C MET A 314 -36.03 4.89 23.89
N GLN A 315 -36.83 5.49 23.01
CA GLN A 315 -37.22 4.79 21.78
C GLN A 315 -36.01 4.69 20.85
N PRO A 316 -35.51 3.49 20.52
CA PRO A 316 -34.45 3.36 19.54
C PRO A 316 -35.02 3.76 18.18
N ALA A 317 -34.61 4.92 17.67
CA ALA A 317 -34.84 5.27 16.27
C ALA A 317 -34.13 4.24 15.39
N ARG A 318 -34.82 3.17 15.00
CA ARG A 318 -34.33 2.18 14.04
C ARG A 318 -34.38 2.79 12.65
N ARG A 319 -33.40 3.63 12.31
CA ARG A 319 -33.10 3.91 10.90
C ARG A 319 -32.28 2.73 10.35
N ILE A 320 -32.91 1.96 9.47
CA ILE A 320 -32.21 0.92 8.70
C ILE A 320 -31.50 1.65 7.56
N GLU A 321 -30.22 1.96 7.73
CA GLU A 321 -29.41 2.54 6.66
C GLU A 321 -28.63 1.43 5.95
N THR A 322 -28.76 1.37 4.63
CA THR A 322 -27.95 0.51 3.77
C THR A 322 -26.63 1.21 3.52
N LYS A 323 -25.54 0.70 4.09
CA LYS A 323 -24.19 1.26 3.89
C LYS A 323 -23.40 0.37 2.94
N PRO A 324 -22.58 0.96 2.05
CA PRO A 324 -21.66 0.19 1.23
C PRO A 324 -20.72 -0.60 2.14
N ALA A 325 -20.46 -1.86 1.78
CA ALA A 325 -19.56 -2.70 2.53
C ALA A 325 -18.17 -2.05 2.59
N ARG A 326 -17.70 -1.75 3.80
CA ARG A 326 -16.35 -1.22 4.00
C ARG A 326 -15.31 -2.28 3.64
N PRO A 327 -14.13 -1.87 3.12
CA PRO A 327 -13.06 -2.81 2.81
C PRO A 327 -12.64 -3.64 4.04
N LYS A 328 -12.09 -4.83 3.79
CA LYS A 328 -11.61 -5.74 4.85
C LYS A 328 -10.52 -5.03 5.68
N GLY A 329 -10.68 -5.08 7.00
CA GLY A 329 -9.77 -4.42 7.96
C GLY A 329 -8.40 -5.10 8.09
N PRO A 330 -7.52 -4.56 8.96
CA PRO A 330 -6.21 -5.16 9.23
C PRO A 330 -6.33 -6.59 9.77
N MET A 331 -5.32 -7.41 9.51
CA MET A 331 -5.16 -8.75 10.08
C MET A 331 -4.27 -8.66 11.32
N ILE A 332 -4.70 -9.26 12.43
CA ILE A 332 -3.88 -9.42 13.64
C ILE A 332 -3.77 -10.91 13.89
N VAL A 333 -2.56 -11.45 13.77
CA VAL A 333 -2.27 -12.87 13.92
C VAL A 333 -1.57 -13.09 15.25
N CYS A 334 -2.26 -13.72 16.20
CA CYS A 334 -1.66 -14.15 17.46
C CYS A 334 -1.18 -15.60 17.31
N LEU A 335 0.14 -15.79 17.35
CA LEU A 335 0.80 -17.07 17.11
C LEU A 335 1.31 -17.66 18.43
N ASP A 336 0.76 -18.81 18.82
CA ASP A 336 1.30 -19.62 19.91
C ASP A 336 2.64 -20.25 19.45
N THR A 337 3.71 -20.03 20.21
CA THR A 337 5.02 -20.65 20.01
C THR A 337 5.44 -21.52 21.19
N SER A 338 4.48 -22.00 21.99
CA SER A 338 4.73 -22.93 23.10
C SER A 338 5.26 -24.29 22.61
N GLY A 339 5.84 -25.07 23.53
CA GLY A 339 6.44 -26.36 23.19
C GLY A 339 5.49 -27.37 22.54
N SER A 340 4.16 -27.25 22.77
CA SER A 340 3.15 -28.10 22.15
C SER A 340 2.98 -27.86 20.64
N MET A 341 3.43 -26.70 20.16
CA MET A 341 3.36 -26.36 18.75
C MET A 341 4.44 -27.07 17.92
N ALA A 342 5.50 -27.57 18.56
CA ALA A 342 6.64 -28.18 17.87
C ALA A 342 6.22 -29.31 16.90
N GLY A 343 6.74 -29.27 15.68
CA GLY A 343 6.53 -30.31 14.68
C GLY A 343 5.39 -30.01 13.70
N LYS A 344 4.33 -30.83 13.69
CA LYS A 344 3.24 -30.71 12.69
C LYS A 344 2.40 -29.43 12.88
N PRO A 345 1.96 -29.05 14.09
CA PRO A 345 1.16 -27.84 14.30
C PRO A 345 1.91 -26.59 13.85
N GLU A 346 3.17 -26.44 14.25
CA GLU A 346 4.05 -25.34 13.85
C GLU A 346 4.14 -25.20 12.33
N LYS A 347 4.35 -26.30 11.59
CA LYS A 347 4.43 -26.26 10.12
C LYS A 347 3.12 -25.81 9.47
N ILE A 348 1.98 -26.26 10.00
CA ILE A 348 0.65 -25.85 9.53
C ILE A 348 0.44 -24.36 9.80
N THR A 349 0.81 -23.89 10.99
CA THR A 349 0.61 -22.49 11.36
C THR A 349 1.51 -21.55 10.56
N HIS A 350 2.77 -21.91 10.31
CA HIS A 350 3.63 -21.17 9.39
C HIS A 350 3.05 -21.10 7.97
N SER A 351 2.47 -22.21 7.50
CA SER A 351 1.83 -22.28 6.19
C SER A 351 0.60 -21.36 6.10
N LEU A 352 -0.21 -21.31 7.16
CA LEU A 352 -1.33 -20.38 7.30
C LEU A 352 -0.85 -18.92 7.35
N LEU A 353 0.18 -18.61 8.14
CA LEU A 353 0.74 -17.26 8.26
C LEU A 353 1.21 -16.74 6.90
N ILE A 354 1.93 -17.55 6.12
CA ILE A 354 2.37 -17.17 4.77
C ILE A 354 1.19 -16.91 3.84
N LYS A 355 0.12 -17.73 3.93
CA LYS A 355 -1.09 -17.49 3.13
C LYS A 355 -1.78 -16.18 3.51
N LEU A 356 -1.81 -15.85 4.80
CA LEU A 356 -2.36 -14.59 5.29
C LEU A 356 -1.54 -13.40 4.80
N LEU A 357 -0.21 -13.51 4.81
CA LEU A 357 0.67 -12.48 4.27
C LEU A 357 0.47 -12.26 2.77
N GLU A 358 0.32 -13.34 1.98
CA GLU A 358 0.01 -13.25 0.55
C GLU A 358 -1.32 -12.50 0.31
N ILE A 359 -2.37 -12.83 1.07
CA ILE A 359 -3.67 -12.14 0.95
C ILE A 359 -3.57 -10.69 1.40
N ALA A 360 -2.86 -10.44 2.52
CA ALA A 360 -2.67 -9.10 3.05
C ALA A 360 -1.96 -8.20 2.04
N ASP A 361 -0.92 -8.74 1.37
CA ASP A 361 -0.17 -8.04 0.33
C ASP A 361 -1.05 -7.73 -0.90
N ARG A 362 -1.71 -8.75 -1.47
CA ARG A 362 -2.62 -8.59 -2.62
C ARG A 362 -3.75 -7.60 -2.35
N GLN A 363 -4.31 -7.61 -1.14
CA GLN A 363 -5.42 -6.74 -0.73
C GLN A 363 -4.96 -5.41 -0.11
N ARG A 364 -3.66 -5.12 -0.07
CA ARG A 364 -3.08 -3.92 0.59
C ARG A 364 -3.52 -3.77 2.06
N ARG A 365 -3.87 -4.85 2.75
CA ARG A 365 -4.29 -4.86 4.17
C ARG A 365 -3.11 -4.93 5.13
N ASN A 366 -3.10 -4.14 6.20
CA ASN A 366 -2.07 -4.25 7.23
C ASN A 366 -2.15 -5.61 7.93
N CYS A 367 -1.00 -6.21 8.24
CA CYS A 367 -0.90 -7.52 8.89
C CYS A 367 0.12 -7.44 10.03
N PHE A 368 -0.33 -7.73 11.25
CA PHE A 368 0.48 -7.71 12.46
C PHE A 368 0.63 -9.12 13.00
N LEU A 369 1.84 -9.49 13.44
CA LEU A 369 2.12 -10.78 14.07
C LEU A 369 2.47 -10.56 15.54
N ILE A 370 1.79 -11.28 16.42
CA ILE A 370 2.09 -11.33 17.85
C ILE A 370 2.47 -12.76 18.17
N ALA A 371 3.77 -13.04 18.25
CA ALA A 371 4.25 -14.34 18.68
C ALA A 371 4.30 -14.37 20.21
N PHE A 372 3.68 -15.38 20.83
CA PHE A 372 3.62 -15.50 22.28
C PHE A 372 4.00 -16.91 22.75
N SER A 373 4.80 -16.95 23.83
CA SER A 373 5.01 -18.14 24.66
C SER A 373 5.12 -17.70 26.13
N VAL A 374 6.33 -17.70 26.72
CA VAL A 374 6.62 -17.13 28.05
C VAL A 374 6.71 -15.60 27.98
N SER A 375 7.08 -15.06 26.83
CA SER A 375 7.14 -13.63 26.54
C SER A 375 6.44 -13.31 25.22
N ILE A 376 6.04 -12.03 25.04
CA ILE A 376 5.30 -11.54 23.88
C ILE A 376 6.26 -10.75 22.98
N HIS A 377 6.33 -11.13 21.71
CA HIS A 377 7.11 -10.44 20.68
C HIS A 377 6.17 -9.93 19.57
N PRO A 378 5.82 -8.62 19.59
CA PRO A 378 5.05 -8.01 18.51
C PRO A 378 5.97 -7.67 17.34
N ILE A 379 5.60 -8.11 16.14
CA ILE A 379 6.33 -7.84 14.89
C ILE A 379 5.37 -7.16 13.92
N ASP A 380 5.73 -5.96 13.45
CA ASP A 380 5.06 -5.29 12.34
C ASP A 380 5.62 -5.81 11.03
N VAL A 381 4.95 -6.82 10.47
CA VAL A 381 5.44 -7.59 9.31
C VAL A 381 5.57 -6.74 8.04
N ARG A 382 4.96 -5.55 7.99
CA ARG A 382 5.02 -4.65 6.83
C ARG A 382 6.11 -3.58 6.91
N LYS A 383 6.61 -3.23 8.10
CA LYS A 383 7.69 -2.25 8.23
C LYS A 383 9.09 -2.84 8.02
N GLU A 384 9.23 -4.15 8.17
CA GLU A 384 10.50 -4.87 8.06
C GLU A 384 10.75 -5.50 6.67
N ARG A 385 9.88 -5.24 5.69
CA ARG A 385 10.10 -5.51 4.26
C ARG A 385 10.25 -4.19 3.53
#